data_AF-A0A6I3SI64-F1
#
_entry.id   AF-A0A6I3SI64-F1
#
_cell.length_a   1.000
_cell.length_b   1.000
_cell.length_c   1.000
_cell.angle_alpha   90.00
_cell.angle_beta   90.00
_cell.angle_gamma   90.00
#
_symmetry.space_group_name_H-M   'P 1'
#
loop_
_entity.id
_entity.type
_entity.pdbx_description
1 polymer ?
#
loop_
_entity_poly.entity_id
_entity_poly.type
_entity_poly.pdbx_seq_one_letter_code
_entity_poly.pdbx_strand_id
1 'polypeptide(L)'
;MGTRKLIMFGGTAVLLVGILLAPSLQAKGELVRGHELYKTNCASCHGEDGKGVKGVKAATLNNEGFLKIASDDYILKSMRAGRFNQNMTAFDHTKIPDEKAQLIIKNIRSFRPDIQPQDLKNERIVGDPVKGEAYYKQVCAACHGPNGEGGIGSSITDPGFLNAATDEFILKSVTTGRPGTSMPAYPDTQELRNTISFLRSKQIPLDVAQENAEKKKAEEKAAK
;
A
#
# COMPACT_ATOMS: atom_id res chain seq x y z
N MET A 1 -30.27 62.52 40.30
CA MET A 1 -30.42 61.05 40.24
C MET A 1 -30.34 60.64 38.78
N GLY A 2 -29.44 59.71 38.41
CA GLY A 2 -29.33 59.24 37.02
C GLY A 2 -27.99 58.56 36.74
N THR A 3 -27.74 57.41 37.36
CA THR A 3 -26.59 56.55 37.09
C THR A 3 -26.75 55.84 35.74
N ARG A 4 -25.84 56.12 34.79
CA ARG A 4 -25.74 55.37 33.53
C ARG A 4 -25.08 54.01 33.79
N LYS A 5 -25.81 52.92 33.55
CA LYS A 5 -25.26 51.56 33.50
C LYS A 5 -24.74 51.26 32.09
N LEU A 6 -23.46 50.94 32.01
CA LEU A 6 -22.78 50.40 30.84
C LEU A 6 -22.98 48.87 30.85
N ILE A 7 -23.56 48.29 29.80
CA ILE A 7 -23.64 46.83 29.63
C ILE A 7 -22.67 46.44 28.51
N MET A 8 -21.64 45.67 28.87
CA MET A 8 -20.68 45.05 27.95
C MET A 8 -21.34 43.86 27.22
N PHE A 9 -21.33 43.88 25.89
CA PHE A 9 -21.50 42.70 25.04
C PHE A 9 -20.12 42.15 24.67
N GLY A 10 -19.69 41.05 25.30
CA GLY A 10 -18.33 40.49 25.11
C GLY A 10 -18.28 38.96 25.08
N GLY A 11 -19.31 38.27 24.56
CA GLY A 11 -19.43 36.81 24.69
C GLY A 11 -19.41 35.99 23.40
N THR A 12 -19.62 36.57 22.22
CA THR A 12 -19.95 35.80 21.00
C THR A 12 -18.76 35.49 20.09
N ALA A 13 -17.65 36.22 20.19
CA ALA A 13 -16.49 36.04 19.29
C ALA A 13 -15.60 34.82 19.63
N VAL A 14 -15.62 34.32 20.88
CA VAL A 14 -14.72 33.25 21.34
C VAL A 14 -15.16 31.86 20.86
N LEU A 15 -16.46 31.63 20.69
CA LEU A 15 -17.01 30.32 20.28
C LEU A 15 -16.74 29.96 18.80
N LEU A 16 -16.70 30.95 17.91
CA LEU A 16 -16.45 30.73 16.46
C LEU A 16 -14.98 30.40 16.16
N VAL A 17 -14.03 30.94 16.92
CA VAL A 17 -12.59 30.67 16.74
C VAL A 17 -12.23 29.25 17.20
N GLY A 18 -12.90 28.71 18.22
CA GLY A 18 -12.66 27.34 18.72
C GLY A 18 -13.03 26.23 17.71
N ILE A 19 -14.02 26.46 16.86
CA ILE A 19 -14.52 25.47 15.89
C ILE A 19 -13.56 25.29 14.70
N LEU A 20 -12.86 26.34 14.28
CA LEU A 20 -11.93 26.28 13.13
C LEU A 20 -10.55 25.68 13.50
N LEU A 21 -10.15 25.75 14.78
CA LEU A 21 -8.85 25.24 15.23
C LEU A 21 -8.85 23.73 15.50
N ALA A 22 -9.99 23.17 15.93
CA ALA A 22 -10.10 21.77 16.32
C ALA A 22 -9.74 20.76 15.20
N PRO A 23 -10.19 20.92 13.94
CA PRO A 23 -9.84 19.97 12.87
C PRO A 23 -8.34 19.93 12.58
N SER A 24 -7.67 21.08 12.63
CA SER A 24 -6.23 21.19 12.38
C SER A 24 -5.40 20.55 13.50
N LEU A 25 -5.80 20.74 14.76
CA LEU A 25 -5.18 20.10 15.92
C LEU A 25 -5.38 18.58 15.89
N GLN A 26 -6.59 18.11 15.56
CA GLN A 26 -6.89 16.69 15.41
C GLN A 26 -6.07 16.06 14.27
N ALA A 27 -5.99 16.71 13.11
CA ALA A 27 -5.22 16.22 11.98
C ALA A 27 -3.72 16.07 12.33
N LYS A 28 -3.14 17.05 13.05
CA LYS A 28 -1.77 16.97 13.56
C LYS A 28 -1.61 15.83 14.57
N GLY A 29 -2.55 15.68 15.51
CA GLY A 29 -2.53 14.59 16.49
C GLY A 29 -2.57 13.20 15.85
N GLU A 30 -3.37 13.03 14.81
CA GLU A 30 -3.44 11.78 14.03
C GLU A 30 -2.14 11.49 13.29
N LEU A 31 -1.49 12.50 12.68
CA LEU A 31 -0.20 12.32 12.02
C LEU A 31 0.89 11.88 13.02
N VAL A 32 0.93 12.48 14.22
CA VAL A 32 1.89 12.08 15.26
C VAL A 32 1.68 10.62 15.69
N ARG A 33 0.43 10.21 15.92
CA ARG A 33 0.10 8.82 16.27
C ARG A 33 0.41 7.86 15.12
N GLY A 34 0.10 8.24 13.88
CA GLY A 34 0.40 7.48 12.68
C GLY A 34 1.90 7.27 12.48
N HIS A 35 2.69 8.32 12.70
CA HIS A 35 4.15 8.26 12.66
C HIS A 35 4.70 7.28 13.70
N GLU A 36 4.22 7.32 14.95
CA GLU A 36 4.69 6.39 15.99
C GLU A 36 4.33 4.92 15.67
N LEU A 37 3.11 4.69 15.17
CA LEU A 37 2.69 3.36 14.71
C LEU A 37 3.55 2.88 13.54
N TYR A 38 3.83 3.73 12.55
CA TYR A 38 4.68 3.40 11.42
C TYR A 38 6.12 3.12 11.86
N LYS A 39 6.68 3.95 12.74
CA LYS A 39 8.02 3.78 13.28
C LYS A 39 8.19 2.44 13.98
N THR A 40 7.20 2.06 14.78
CA THR A 40 7.20 0.80 15.54
C THR A 40 7.04 -0.44 14.66
N ASN A 41 6.20 -0.37 13.61
CA ASN A 41 5.76 -1.56 12.89
C ASN A 41 6.31 -1.69 11.46
N CYS A 42 6.81 -0.61 10.86
CA CYS A 42 7.09 -0.54 9.42
C CYS A 42 8.51 -0.02 9.10
N ALA A 43 9.01 0.95 9.86
CA ALA A 43 10.23 1.68 9.52
C ALA A 43 11.49 0.81 9.48
N SER A 44 11.55 -0.29 10.25
CA SER A 44 12.69 -1.21 10.24
C SER A 44 12.93 -1.87 8.86
N CYS A 45 11.89 -2.00 8.05
CA CYS A 45 12.00 -2.54 6.69
C CYS A 45 11.80 -1.48 5.61
N HIS A 46 10.82 -0.59 5.78
CA HIS A 46 10.44 0.42 4.79
C HIS A 46 11.19 1.75 4.95
N GLY A 47 12.03 1.91 5.98
CA GLY A 47 12.73 3.15 6.30
C GLY A 47 11.83 4.17 7.00
N GLU A 48 12.42 5.06 7.81
CA GLU A 48 11.67 6.09 8.56
C GLU A 48 10.88 7.04 7.65
N ASP A 49 11.40 7.31 6.46
CA ASP A 49 10.81 8.19 5.45
C ASP A 49 10.20 7.42 4.26
N GLY A 50 10.07 6.10 4.36
CA GLY A 50 9.51 5.26 3.31
C GLY A 50 10.45 4.96 2.13
N LYS A 51 11.73 5.34 2.17
CA LYS A 51 12.71 5.08 1.09
C LYS A 51 13.23 3.64 1.02
N GLY A 52 12.90 2.80 2.00
CA GLY A 52 13.49 1.48 2.18
C GLY A 52 14.81 1.53 2.94
N VAL A 53 15.26 0.35 3.39
CA VAL A 53 16.53 0.15 4.09
C VAL A 53 17.48 -0.64 3.20
N LYS A 54 18.75 -0.24 3.11
CA LYS A 54 19.75 -0.93 2.28
C LYS A 54 19.86 -2.41 2.68
N GLY A 55 19.74 -3.29 1.69
CA GLY A 55 19.82 -4.74 1.89
C GLY A 55 18.50 -5.39 2.34
N VAL A 56 17.47 -4.60 2.65
CA VAL A 56 16.13 -5.11 2.95
C VAL A 56 15.27 -5.06 1.70
N LYS A 57 14.74 -6.20 1.28
CA LYS A 57 13.84 -6.31 0.12
C LYS A 57 12.42 -5.87 0.51
N ALA A 58 12.23 -4.57 0.72
CA ALA A 58 10.93 -3.96 0.99
C ALA A 58 10.56 -2.94 -0.10
N ALA A 59 9.26 -2.75 -0.31
CA ALA A 59 8.78 -1.73 -1.23
C ALA A 59 9.12 -0.31 -0.73
N THR A 60 9.45 0.59 -1.65
CA THR A 60 9.62 2.02 -1.37
C THR A 60 8.26 2.70 -1.29
N LEU A 61 7.84 3.06 -0.08
CA LEU A 61 6.48 3.56 0.21
C LEU A 61 6.31 5.04 -0.10
N ASN A 62 7.41 5.81 -0.20
CA ASN A 62 7.36 7.21 -0.60
C ASN A 62 7.55 7.44 -2.12
N ASN A 63 7.56 6.36 -2.90
CA ASN A 63 7.75 6.44 -4.34
C ASN A 63 6.56 7.13 -5.02
N GLU A 64 6.84 8.09 -5.91
CA GLU A 64 5.79 8.85 -6.61
C GLU A 64 4.87 7.96 -7.45
N GLY A 65 5.45 7.07 -8.26
CA GLY A 65 4.67 6.16 -9.10
C GLY A 65 3.84 5.18 -8.27
N PHE A 66 4.25 4.88 -7.03
CA PHE A 66 3.46 4.11 -6.07
C PHE A 66 2.30 4.90 -5.48
N LEU A 67 2.59 6.02 -4.83
CA LEU A 67 1.58 6.81 -4.13
C LEU A 67 0.48 7.33 -5.05
N LYS A 68 0.81 7.56 -6.33
CA LYS A 68 -0.15 7.99 -7.35
C LYS A 68 -1.20 6.94 -7.70
N ILE A 69 -0.93 5.65 -7.54
CA ILE A 69 -1.82 4.57 -8.02
C ILE A 69 -2.27 3.61 -6.92
N ALA A 70 -1.53 3.55 -5.80
CA ALA A 70 -1.95 2.83 -4.62
C ALA A 70 -3.08 3.61 -3.95
N SER A 71 -4.29 3.07 -3.96
CA SER A 71 -5.40 3.59 -3.15
C SER A 71 -5.18 3.26 -1.68
N ASP A 72 -5.90 3.95 -0.78
CA ASP A 72 -5.86 3.62 0.65
C ASP A 72 -6.38 2.20 0.91
N ASP A 73 -7.39 1.77 0.15
CA ASP A 73 -7.90 0.39 0.16
C ASP A 73 -6.84 -0.63 -0.26
N TYR A 74 -6.05 -0.35 -1.31
CA TYR A 74 -4.94 -1.23 -1.71
C TYR A 74 -3.87 -1.33 -0.61
N ILE A 75 -3.52 -0.22 0.04
CA ILE A 75 -2.53 -0.20 1.13
C ILE A 75 -3.07 -1.01 2.31
N LEU A 76 -4.32 -0.79 2.70
CA LEU A 76 -4.98 -1.53 3.78
C LEU A 76 -5.02 -3.03 3.48
N LYS A 77 -5.51 -3.43 2.31
CA LYS A 77 -5.55 -4.84 1.88
C LYS A 77 -4.16 -5.46 1.85
N SER A 78 -3.14 -4.72 1.40
CA SER A 78 -1.76 -5.18 1.42
C SER A 78 -1.23 -5.40 2.85
N MET A 79 -1.59 -4.53 3.80
CA MET A 79 -1.23 -4.73 5.23
C MET A 79 -1.93 -5.96 5.81
N ARG A 80 -3.22 -6.16 5.52
CA ARG A 80 -4.02 -7.27 6.02
C ARG A 80 -3.59 -8.62 5.44
N ALA A 81 -3.26 -8.65 4.15
CA ALA A 81 -2.84 -9.86 3.46
C ALA A 81 -1.34 -10.17 3.69
N GLY A 82 -0.51 -9.15 3.85
CA GLY A 82 0.95 -9.29 3.85
C GLY A 82 1.53 -9.61 2.46
N ARG A 83 2.80 -10.02 2.47
CA ARG A 83 3.56 -10.58 1.34
C ARG A 83 4.32 -11.81 1.81
N PHE A 84 3.74 -12.98 1.60
CA PHE A 84 4.26 -14.28 2.04
C PHE A 84 5.65 -14.56 1.46
N ASN A 85 5.87 -14.19 0.20
CA ASN A 85 7.13 -14.40 -0.51
C ASN A 85 8.18 -13.31 -0.22
N GLN A 86 7.85 -12.30 0.58
CA GLN A 86 8.75 -11.15 0.86
C GLN A 86 8.88 -10.83 2.36
N ASN A 87 8.56 -11.78 3.25
CA ASN A 87 8.68 -11.63 4.70
C ASN A 87 7.89 -10.45 5.31
N MET A 88 6.94 -9.87 4.59
CA MET A 88 5.99 -8.91 5.16
C MET A 88 4.82 -9.70 5.72
N THR A 89 4.82 -9.95 7.03
CA THR A 89 3.72 -10.69 7.66
C THR A 89 2.40 -9.93 7.58
N ALA A 90 1.29 -10.66 7.55
CA ALA A 90 -0.03 -10.07 7.71
C ALA A 90 -0.17 -9.34 9.06
N PHE A 91 -0.68 -8.12 8.98
CA PHE A 91 -1.13 -7.34 10.13
C PHE A 91 -2.64 -7.47 10.22
N ASP A 92 -3.13 -8.48 10.94
CA ASP A 92 -4.55 -8.67 11.18
C ASP A 92 -5.13 -7.59 12.12
N HIS A 93 -6.45 -7.63 12.31
CA HIS A 93 -7.17 -6.67 13.16
C HIS A 93 -6.81 -6.78 14.65
N THR A 94 -6.24 -7.90 15.10
CA THR A 94 -5.80 -8.08 16.49
C THR A 94 -4.47 -7.37 16.75
N LYS A 95 -3.56 -7.38 15.77
CA LYS A 95 -2.27 -6.69 15.84
C LYS A 95 -2.40 -5.19 15.59
N ILE A 96 -3.10 -4.83 14.52
CA ILE A 96 -3.33 -3.44 14.11
C ILE A 96 -4.80 -3.31 13.72
N PRO A 97 -5.68 -2.88 14.65
CA PRO A 97 -7.06 -2.52 14.35
C PRO A 97 -7.20 -1.51 13.21
N ASP A 98 -8.37 -1.45 12.56
CA ASP A 98 -8.56 -0.63 11.35
C ASP A 98 -8.34 0.85 11.60
N GLU A 99 -8.77 1.38 12.75
CA GLU A 99 -8.53 2.77 13.12
C GLU A 99 -7.04 3.10 13.21
N LYS A 100 -6.21 2.16 13.67
CA LYS A 100 -4.74 2.33 13.70
C LYS A 100 -4.13 2.17 12.32
N ALA A 101 -4.66 1.26 11.50
CA ALA A 101 -4.20 1.10 10.12
C ALA A 101 -4.43 2.37 9.30
N GLN A 102 -5.56 3.06 9.50
CA GLN A 102 -5.81 4.36 8.85
C GLN A 102 -4.79 5.43 9.26
N LEU A 103 -4.35 5.46 10.52
CA LEU A 103 -3.28 6.36 10.95
C LEU A 103 -1.94 6.05 10.27
N ILE A 104 -1.62 4.77 10.07
CA ILE A 104 -0.42 4.35 9.32
C ILE A 104 -0.53 4.77 7.85
N ILE A 105 -1.69 4.57 7.21
CA ILE A 105 -1.94 5.02 5.84
C ILE A 105 -1.78 6.54 5.73
N LYS A 106 -2.33 7.29 6.69
CA LYS A 106 -2.16 8.75 6.77
C LYS A 106 -0.68 9.15 6.87
N ASN A 107 0.12 8.42 7.65
CA ASN A 107 1.56 8.63 7.70
C ASN A 107 2.24 8.35 6.36
N ILE A 108 1.91 7.25 5.68
CA ILE A 108 2.45 6.93 4.34
C ILE A 108 2.14 8.06 3.34
N ARG A 109 0.91 8.58 3.37
CA ARG A 109 0.51 9.73 2.53
C ARG A 109 1.30 11.00 2.85
N SER A 110 1.70 11.18 4.11
CA SER A 110 2.45 12.36 4.54
C SER A 110 3.88 12.43 4.00
N PHE A 111 4.44 11.32 3.47
CA PHE A 111 5.76 11.36 2.83
C PHE A 111 5.78 12.23 1.57
N ARG A 112 4.64 12.33 0.87
CA ARG A 112 4.46 13.14 -0.34
C ARG A 112 3.04 13.72 -0.35
N PRO A 113 2.76 14.77 0.46
CA PRO A 113 1.41 15.34 0.56
C PRO A 113 0.95 16.02 -0.73
N ASP A 114 1.88 16.27 -1.67
CA ASP A 114 1.63 16.78 -3.01
C ASP A 114 1.01 15.74 -3.96
N ILE A 115 1.05 14.45 -3.62
CA ILE A 115 0.54 13.37 -4.46
C ILE A 115 -0.82 12.89 -3.95
N GLN A 116 -1.82 12.98 -4.82
CA GLN A 116 -3.13 12.39 -4.59
C GLN A 116 -3.25 11.06 -5.34
N PRO A 117 -3.78 10.00 -4.71
CA PRO A 117 -4.00 8.73 -5.39
C PRO A 117 -5.08 8.89 -6.47
N GLN A 118 -4.85 8.25 -7.61
CA GLN A 118 -5.84 8.11 -8.66
C GLN A 118 -6.95 7.17 -8.21
N ASP A 119 -8.17 7.49 -8.61
CA ASP A 119 -9.29 6.56 -8.52
C ASP A 119 -9.16 5.52 -9.64
N LEU A 120 -8.79 4.30 -9.26
CA LEU A 120 -8.61 3.20 -10.18
C LEU A 120 -9.83 2.29 -10.15
N LYS A 121 -10.28 1.88 -11.32
CA LYS A 121 -11.35 0.93 -11.53
C LYS A 121 -10.97 -0.44 -11.00
N ASN A 122 -11.98 -1.13 -10.49
CA ASN A 122 -11.91 -2.53 -10.11
C ASN A 122 -12.57 -3.42 -11.17
N GLU A 123 -12.19 -3.22 -12.43
CA GLU A 123 -12.64 -4.02 -13.57
C GLU A 123 -11.61 -5.10 -13.88
N ARG A 124 -12.06 -6.29 -14.28
CA ARG A 124 -11.18 -7.37 -14.73
C ARG A 124 -10.68 -7.07 -16.13
N ILE A 125 -9.37 -7.11 -16.34
CA ILE A 125 -8.77 -7.06 -17.67
C ILE A 125 -8.85 -8.46 -18.28
N VAL A 126 -9.49 -8.56 -19.45
CA VAL A 126 -9.60 -9.80 -20.21
C VAL A 126 -8.47 -9.88 -21.23
N GLY A 127 -7.78 -11.02 -21.24
CA GLY A 127 -6.70 -11.34 -22.15
C GLY A 127 -6.45 -12.84 -22.18
N ASP A 128 -5.47 -13.25 -22.99
CA ASP A 128 -5.07 -14.65 -23.15
C ASP A 128 -3.92 -14.99 -22.18
N PRO A 129 -4.14 -15.81 -21.14
CA PRO A 129 -3.11 -16.12 -20.15
C PRO A 129 -1.94 -16.94 -20.73
N VAL A 130 -2.14 -17.72 -21.79
CA VAL A 130 -1.06 -18.50 -22.42
C VAL A 130 -0.11 -17.55 -23.17
N LYS A 131 -0.67 -16.60 -23.93
CA LYS A 131 0.14 -15.52 -24.55
C LYS A 131 0.77 -14.62 -23.50
N GLY A 132 0.07 -14.39 -22.38
CA GLY A 132 0.57 -13.63 -21.25
C GLY A 132 1.80 -14.25 -20.62
N GLU A 133 1.79 -15.56 -20.40
CA GLU A 133 2.94 -16.29 -19.88
C GLU A 133 4.14 -16.20 -20.83
N ALA A 134 3.92 -16.31 -22.15
CA ALA A 134 4.98 -16.21 -23.14
C ALA A 134 5.66 -14.82 -23.10
N TYR A 135 4.87 -13.74 -23.03
CA TYR A 135 5.41 -12.38 -22.92
C TYR A 135 6.09 -12.14 -21.57
N TYR A 136 5.49 -12.60 -20.48
CA TYR A 136 6.04 -12.53 -19.13
C TYR A 136 7.46 -13.11 -19.07
N LYS A 137 7.68 -14.28 -19.67
CA LYS A 137 8.99 -14.96 -19.70
C LYS A 137 10.06 -14.15 -20.43
N GLN A 138 9.67 -13.37 -21.43
CA GLN A 138 10.60 -12.57 -22.23
C GLN A 138 10.96 -11.24 -21.56
N VAL A 139 9.98 -10.62 -20.88
CA VAL A 139 10.11 -9.22 -20.44
C VAL A 139 10.23 -9.07 -18.92
N CYS A 140 9.49 -9.87 -18.16
CA CYS A 140 9.32 -9.67 -16.72
C CYS A 140 10.17 -10.63 -15.88
N ALA A 141 10.35 -11.86 -16.36
CA ALA A 141 10.93 -12.96 -15.60
C ALA A 141 12.38 -12.73 -15.17
N ALA A 142 13.16 -11.95 -15.93
CA ALA A 142 14.54 -11.62 -15.58
C ALA A 142 14.66 -10.93 -14.21
N CYS A 143 13.67 -10.12 -13.85
CA CYS A 143 13.64 -9.42 -12.56
C CYS A 143 12.72 -10.11 -11.54
N HIS A 144 11.55 -10.56 -11.99
CA HIS A 144 10.48 -11.07 -11.11
C HIS A 144 10.50 -12.60 -10.92
N GLY A 145 11.49 -13.29 -11.50
CA GLY A 145 11.59 -14.75 -11.46
C GLY A 145 10.74 -15.43 -12.55
N PRO A 146 11.08 -16.67 -12.93
CA PRO A 146 10.40 -17.40 -14.02
C PRO A 146 8.90 -17.62 -13.76
N ASN A 147 8.47 -17.62 -12.50
CA ASN A 147 7.09 -17.83 -12.06
C ASN A 147 6.49 -16.62 -11.32
N GLY A 148 7.17 -15.47 -11.25
CA GLY A 148 6.73 -14.29 -10.50
C GLY A 148 6.98 -14.37 -8.99
N GLU A 149 7.78 -15.36 -8.56
CA GLU A 149 8.18 -15.59 -7.18
C GLU A 149 9.10 -14.48 -6.61
N GLY A 150 9.58 -13.59 -7.47
CA GLY A 150 10.48 -12.50 -7.13
C GLY A 150 11.94 -12.84 -7.40
N GLY A 151 12.83 -11.96 -6.94
CA GLY A 151 14.26 -12.10 -7.14
C GLY A 151 14.95 -10.75 -6.96
N ILE A 152 15.27 -10.11 -8.08
CA ILE A 152 15.68 -8.70 -8.13
C ILE A 152 14.44 -7.83 -7.85
N GLY A 153 13.36 -8.11 -8.56
CA GLY A 153 12.04 -7.52 -8.37
C GLY A 153 11.23 -8.23 -7.28
N SER A 154 10.11 -7.62 -6.93
CA SER A 154 9.19 -8.18 -5.94
C SER A 154 8.42 -9.39 -6.47
N SER A 155 7.91 -10.24 -5.59
CA SER A 155 7.02 -11.32 -6.02
C SER A 155 5.68 -10.74 -6.48
N ILE A 156 5.36 -10.93 -7.75
CA ILE A 156 4.14 -10.43 -8.41
C ILE A 156 3.10 -11.53 -8.63
N THR A 157 3.42 -12.76 -8.25
CA THR A 157 2.46 -13.86 -8.02
C THR A 157 2.23 -14.14 -6.54
N ASP A 158 2.72 -13.28 -5.65
CA ASP A 158 2.42 -13.37 -4.22
C ASP A 158 0.90 -13.32 -3.99
N PRO A 159 0.32 -14.27 -3.26
CA PRO A 159 -1.13 -14.30 -3.05
C PRO A 159 -1.66 -13.05 -2.37
N GLY A 160 -0.92 -12.47 -1.43
CA GLY A 160 -1.33 -11.23 -0.76
C GLY A 160 -1.29 -10.03 -1.71
N PHE A 161 -0.36 -10.03 -2.66
CA PHE A 161 -0.34 -9.03 -3.74
C PHE A 161 -1.53 -9.17 -4.67
N LEU A 162 -1.76 -10.37 -5.21
CA LEU A 162 -2.85 -10.58 -6.17
C LEU A 162 -4.23 -10.36 -5.54
N ASN A 163 -4.41 -10.66 -4.25
CA ASN A 163 -5.68 -10.38 -3.57
C ASN A 163 -5.88 -8.89 -3.21
N ALA A 164 -4.81 -8.11 -3.06
CA ALA A 164 -4.91 -6.68 -2.77
C ALA A 164 -5.02 -5.81 -4.04
N ALA A 165 -4.27 -6.15 -5.09
CA ALA A 165 -4.17 -5.37 -6.31
C ALA A 165 -5.41 -5.52 -7.20
N THR A 166 -5.95 -4.41 -7.72
CA THR A 166 -6.87 -4.44 -8.88
C THR A 166 -6.08 -4.64 -10.17
N ASP A 167 -6.75 -5.03 -11.26
CA ASP A 167 -6.07 -5.16 -12.56
C ASP A 167 -5.56 -3.82 -13.08
N GLU A 168 -6.33 -2.74 -12.86
CA GLU A 168 -5.86 -1.41 -13.22
C GLU A 168 -4.66 -0.98 -12.37
N PHE A 169 -4.59 -1.35 -11.08
CA PHE A 169 -3.38 -1.11 -10.28
C PHE A 169 -2.16 -1.80 -10.89
N ILE A 170 -2.29 -3.06 -11.33
CA ILE A 170 -1.20 -3.80 -11.99
C ILE A 170 -0.83 -3.12 -13.31
N LEU A 171 -1.81 -2.82 -14.17
CA LEU A 171 -1.59 -2.14 -15.44
C LEU A 171 -0.88 -0.79 -15.26
N LYS A 172 -1.33 0.04 -14.32
CA LYS A 172 -0.73 1.34 -14.02
C LYS A 172 0.66 1.21 -13.39
N SER A 173 0.88 0.20 -12.54
CA SER A 173 2.21 -0.08 -11.98
C SER A 173 3.24 -0.39 -13.06
N VAL A 174 2.83 -1.11 -14.11
CA VAL A 174 3.71 -1.48 -15.22
C VAL A 174 3.86 -0.32 -16.21
N THR A 175 2.78 0.39 -16.50
CA THR A 175 2.78 1.49 -17.50
C THR A 175 3.40 2.78 -17.01
N THR A 176 3.41 3.00 -15.70
CA THR A 176 4.12 4.13 -15.06
C THR A 176 5.53 3.73 -14.61
N GLY A 177 5.77 2.43 -14.44
CA GLY A 177 6.97 1.93 -13.76
C GLY A 177 7.05 2.43 -12.30
N ARG A 178 8.26 2.42 -11.76
CA ARG A 178 8.56 2.97 -10.42
C ARG A 178 9.75 3.93 -10.55
N PRO A 179 9.50 5.24 -10.79
CA PRO A 179 10.56 6.24 -10.96
C PRO A 179 11.59 6.19 -9.83
N GLY A 180 12.88 6.27 -10.14
CA GLY A 180 13.95 6.16 -9.14
C GLY A 180 14.22 4.72 -8.65
N THR A 181 13.68 3.70 -9.33
CA THR A 181 14.01 2.29 -9.10
C THR A 181 14.37 1.60 -10.42
N SER A 182 14.78 0.32 -10.34
CA SER A 182 15.09 -0.51 -11.52
C SER A 182 13.86 -1.02 -12.28
N MET A 183 12.62 -0.69 -11.88
CA MET A 183 11.41 -1.08 -12.60
C MET A 183 11.00 0.02 -13.59
N PRO A 184 11.29 -0.12 -14.89
CA PRO A 184 10.94 0.88 -15.90
C PRO A 184 9.45 0.84 -16.23
N ALA A 185 9.01 1.83 -16.99
CA ALA A 185 7.68 1.86 -17.60
C ALA A 185 7.64 1.00 -18.88
N TYR A 186 6.52 0.33 -19.12
CA TYR A 186 6.24 -0.43 -20.35
C TYR A 186 4.94 0.06 -21.01
N PRO A 187 4.81 0.00 -22.34
CA PRO A 187 3.58 0.45 -23.00
C PRO A 187 2.37 -0.41 -22.64
N ASP A 188 1.18 0.21 -22.66
CA ASP A 188 -0.10 -0.50 -22.55
C ASP A 188 -0.39 -1.21 -23.87
N THR A 189 -0.04 -2.49 -23.96
CA THR A 189 -0.27 -3.33 -25.13
C THR A 189 -1.16 -4.52 -24.81
N GLN A 190 -1.64 -5.20 -25.85
CA GLN A 190 -2.41 -6.43 -25.66
C GLN A 190 -1.56 -7.53 -24.98
N GLU A 191 -0.26 -7.59 -25.23
CA GLU A 191 0.66 -8.51 -24.58
C GLU A 191 0.76 -8.24 -23.07
N LEU A 192 0.78 -6.98 -22.66
CA LEU A 192 0.73 -6.62 -21.24
C LEU A 192 -0.62 -7.02 -20.62
N ARG A 193 -1.74 -6.80 -21.31
CA ARG A 193 -3.07 -7.21 -20.82
C ARG A 193 -3.22 -8.73 -20.71
N ASN A 194 -2.64 -9.47 -21.66
CA ASN A 194 -2.49 -10.92 -21.60
C ASN A 194 -1.65 -11.33 -20.38
N THR A 195 -0.57 -10.61 -20.09
CA THR A 195 0.29 -10.84 -18.91
C THR A 195 -0.47 -10.63 -17.61
N ILE A 196 -1.34 -9.63 -17.52
CA ILE A 196 -2.22 -9.44 -16.35
C ILE A 196 -3.16 -10.64 -16.21
N SER A 197 -3.74 -11.14 -17.30
CA SER A 197 -4.58 -12.36 -17.27
C SER A 197 -3.77 -13.60 -16.81
N PHE A 198 -2.51 -13.71 -17.24
CA PHE A 198 -1.59 -14.74 -16.75
C PHE A 198 -1.35 -14.63 -15.24
N LEU A 199 -1.02 -13.46 -14.70
CA LEU A 199 -0.84 -13.26 -13.27
C LEU A 199 -2.09 -13.66 -12.48
N ARG A 200 -3.27 -13.38 -13.05
CA ARG A 200 -4.55 -13.71 -12.43
C ARG A 200 -4.91 -15.18 -12.46
N SER A 201 -4.40 -15.92 -13.44
CA SER A 201 -4.45 -17.39 -13.41
C SER A 201 -3.67 -18.01 -12.23
N LYS A 202 -2.76 -17.24 -11.59
CA LYS A 202 -1.98 -17.66 -10.41
C LYS A 202 -2.63 -17.25 -9.09
N GLN A 203 -3.71 -16.46 -9.13
CA GLN A 203 -4.36 -16.00 -7.92
C GLN A 203 -5.10 -17.15 -7.24
N ILE A 204 -4.83 -17.33 -5.95
CA ILE A 204 -5.57 -18.22 -5.06
C ILE A 204 -6.33 -17.39 -4.01
N PRO A 205 -7.41 -17.93 -3.41
CA PRO A 205 -8.11 -17.30 -2.29
C PRO A 205 -7.15 -16.95 -1.13
N LEU A 206 -7.38 -15.81 -0.47
CA LEU A 206 -6.48 -15.31 0.57
C LEU A 206 -6.44 -16.20 1.82
N ASP A 207 -7.59 -16.75 2.22
CA ASP A 207 -7.72 -17.70 3.32
C ASP A 207 -6.89 -18.96 3.07
N VAL A 208 -6.97 -19.53 1.86
CA VAL A 208 -6.14 -20.66 1.42
C VAL A 208 -4.65 -20.30 1.45
N ALA A 209 -4.28 -19.10 1.02
CA ALA A 209 -2.89 -18.65 1.05
C ALA A 209 -2.34 -18.50 2.49
N GLN A 210 -3.15 -17.97 3.41
CA GLN A 210 -2.79 -17.82 4.83
C GLN A 210 -2.59 -19.18 5.49
N GLU A 211 -3.50 -20.13 5.27
CA GLU A 211 -3.40 -21.50 5.77
C GLU A 211 -2.11 -22.19 5.27
N ASN A 212 -1.80 -22.07 3.98
CA ASN A 212 -0.59 -22.63 3.39
C ASN A 212 0.69 -22.03 4.01
N ALA A 213 0.69 -20.73 4.30
CA ALA A 213 1.83 -20.06 4.91
C ALA A 213 2.05 -20.47 6.37
N GLU A 214 0.97 -20.71 7.12
CA GLU A 214 1.04 -21.21 8.50
C GLU A 214 1.55 -22.64 8.57
N LYS A 215 1.04 -23.51 7.70
CA LYS A 215 1.53 -24.90 7.55
C LYS A 215 3.02 -24.94 7.25
N LYS A 216 3.48 -24.16 6.27
CA LYS A 216 4.91 -24.07 5.92
C LYS A 216 5.78 -23.63 7.12
N LYS A 217 5.34 -22.63 7.87
CA LYS A 217 6.06 -22.18 9.08
C LYS A 217 6.12 -23.26 10.17
N ALA A 218 5.04 -24.02 10.33
CA ALA A 218 4.99 -25.12 11.29
C ALA A 218 5.96 -26.25 10.89
N GLU A 219 6.01 -26.60 9.62
CA GLU A 219 6.96 -27.58 9.06
C GLU A 219 8.42 -27.14 9.22
N GLU A 220 8.74 -25.89 8.87
CA GLU A 220 10.09 -25.32 9.04
C GLU A 220 10.53 -25.28 10.51
N LYS A 221 9.59 -25.08 11.44
CA LYS A 221 9.86 -25.13 12.87
C LYS A 221 10.08 -26.56 13.37
N ALA A 222 9.32 -27.53 12.85
CA ALA A 222 9.46 -28.94 13.21
C ALA A 222 10.75 -29.58 12.66
N ALA A 223 11.31 -29.02 11.58
CA ALA A 223 12.57 -29.47 10.97
C ALA A 223 13.84 -28.91 11.64
N LYS A 224 13.70 -28.06 12.67
CA LYS A 224 14.81 -27.47 13.45
C LYS A 224 14.85 -28.04 14.85
#